data_AF-A0A7W0UH32-F1
#
_entry.id   AF-A0A7W0UH32-F1
#
_cell.length_a   1.000
_cell.length_b   1.000
_cell.length_c   1.000
_cell.angle_alpha   90.00
_cell.angle_beta   90.00
_cell.angle_gamma   90.00
#
_symmetry.space_group_name_H-M   'P 1'
#
loop_
_entity.id
_entity.type
_entity.pdbx_description
1 polymer ?
#
loop_
_entity_poly.entity_id
_entity_poly.type
_entity_poly.pdbx_seq_one_letter_code
_entity_poly.pdbx_strand_id
1 'polypeptide(L)'
;MLGGQGRDLIRGGPVEDAVVGNKGDDRLFAGPGDDGANGGEGNDRIAGGIGPDQLNGSGGNDRVFGNQGDDGIFGSQGDDVVLMGSGTSSLLSPSTTVILEVTRSTVDQVRHTQGIRGPGPPRLGRRRLRQRQRQRWCRC
;
A
#
# COMPACT_ATOMS: atom_id res chain seq x y z
N MET A 1 12.10 19.37 14.93
CA MET A 1 13.45 18.81 14.77
C MET A 1 13.75 18.67 13.28
N LEU A 2 14.96 19.00 12.82
CA LEU A 2 15.34 18.99 11.40
C LEU A 2 16.65 18.21 11.20
N GLY A 3 16.73 17.35 10.18
CA GLY A 3 17.93 16.58 9.81
C GLY A 3 18.90 17.38 8.96
N GLY A 4 18.46 17.81 7.79
CA GLY A 4 19.21 18.72 6.91
C GLY A 4 19.67 18.01 5.64
N GLN A 5 20.98 17.98 5.38
CA GLN A 5 21.53 17.23 4.25
C GLN A 5 22.25 15.99 4.76
N GLY A 6 22.04 14.87 4.08
CA GLY A 6 22.75 13.62 4.34
C GLY A 6 21.82 12.56 4.90
N ARG A 7 22.39 11.61 5.64
CA ARG A 7 21.59 10.59 6.33
C ARG A 7 21.53 10.94 7.80
N ASP A 8 20.34 11.26 8.27
CA ASP A 8 20.08 11.68 9.62
C ASP A 8 19.33 10.61 10.42
N LEU A 9 19.50 10.68 11.74
CA LEU A 9 18.73 9.91 12.71
C LEU A 9 18.08 10.88 13.66
N ILE A 10 16.76 11.03 13.54
CA ILE A 10 15.97 11.94 14.37
C ILE A 10 15.01 11.12 15.23
N ARG A 11 14.96 11.47 16.51
CA ARG A 11 14.07 10.85 17.50
C ARG A 11 13.35 11.94 18.26
N GLY A 12 12.02 11.93 18.20
CA GLY A 12 11.18 12.70 19.09
C GLY A 12 11.17 12.12 20.50
N GLY A 13 10.42 12.81 21.35
CA GLY A 13 10.18 12.53 22.75
C GLY A 13 8.82 11.85 22.97
N PRO A 14 8.25 12.00 24.19
CA PRO A 14 7.00 11.37 24.59
C PRO A 14 5.75 12.26 24.40
N VAL A 15 5.88 13.35 23.64
CA VAL A 15 4.83 14.36 23.41
C VAL A 15 4.76 14.64 21.91
N GLU A 16 3.79 15.45 21.48
CA GLU A 16 3.70 15.92 20.10
C GLU A 16 5.02 16.51 19.60
N ASP A 17 5.55 15.89 18.55
CA ASP A 17 6.80 16.24 17.89
C ASP A 17 6.61 16.51 16.40
N ALA A 18 7.35 17.50 15.90
CA ALA A 18 7.49 17.76 14.47
C ALA A 18 8.89 17.34 14.01
N VAL A 19 8.99 16.30 13.18
CA VAL A 19 10.23 15.70 12.71
C VAL A 19 10.35 15.85 11.20
N VAL A 20 11.47 16.40 10.71
CA VAL A 20 11.71 16.57 9.26
C VAL A 20 13.12 16.13 8.89
N GLY A 21 13.24 15.20 7.93
CA GLY A 21 14.52 14.72 7.39
C GLY A 21 15.20 15.73 6.47
N ASN A 22 14.46 16.23 5.48
CA ASN A 22 14.90 17.09 4.37
C ASN A 22 15.57 16.33 3.22
N LYS A 23 16.90 16.31 3.09
CA LYS A 23 17.56 15.68 1.94
C LYS A 23 18.44 14.53 2.38
N GLY A 24 18.27 13.39 1.73
CA GLY A 24 19.05 12.16 1.89
C GLY A 24 18.24 11.07 2.58
N ASP A 25 18.86 9.93 2.83
CA ASP A 25 18.15 8.74 3.31
C ASP A 25 18.07 8.71 4.84
N ASP A 26 16.97 9.23 5.40
CA ASP A 26 16.83 9.51 6.83
C ASP A 26 16.13 8.41 7.62
N ARG A 27 16.29 8.48 8.95
CA ARG A 27 15.57 7.64 9.91
C ARG A 27 14.87 8.53 10.93
N LEU A 28 13.56 8.61 10.82
CA LEU A 28 12.70 9.46 11.62
C LEU A 28 11.87 8.59 12.55
N PHE A 29 11.97 8.85 13.85
CA PHE A 29 11.15 8.23 14.88
C PHE A 29 10.44 9.34 15.64
N ALA A 30 9.10 9.41 15.54
CA ALA A 30 8.35 10.48 16.17
C ALA A 30 8.16 10.21 17.66
N GLY A 31 7.68 9.01 18.02
CA GLY A 31 7.60 8.55 19.40
C GLY A 31 6.16 8.37 19.85
N PRO A 32 5.90 8.38 21.16
CA PRO A 32 4.55 8.55 21.67
C PRO A 32 4.10 10.01 21.54
N GLY A 33 2.89 10.26 21.06
CA GLY A 33 2.38 11.60 20.84
C GLY A 33 1.43 11.66 19.65
N ASP A 34 0.88 12.84 19.41
CA ASP A 34 0.16 13.15 18.17
C ASP A 34 1.19 13.80 17.24
N ASP A 35 1.96 13.02 16.49
CA ASP A 35 3.19 13.52 15.88
C ASP A 35 3.05 13.90 14.40
N GLY A 36 3.97 14.73 13.91
CA GLY A 36 4.15 15.03 12.50
C GLY A 36 5.55 14.64 12.02
N ALA A 37 5.65 13.76 11.01
CA ALA A 37 6.93 13.37 10.42
C ALA A 37 6.96 13.54 8.90
N ASN A 38 8.02 14.15 8.37
CA ASN A 38 8.26 14.31 6.93
C ASN A 38 9.66 13.84 6.55
N GLY A 39 9.76 12.82 5.69
CA GLY A 39 11.01 12.28 5.15
C GLY A 39 11.77 13.34 4.36
N GLY A 40 11.23 13.71 3.21
CA GLY A 40 11.78 14.74 2.35
C GLY A 40 12.21 14.16 1.00
N GLU A 41 13.33 14.59 0.45
CA GLU A 41 13.96 13.93 -0.70
C GLU A 41 14.87 12.81 -0.20
N GLY A 42 14.70 11.58 -0.67
CA GLY A 42 15.56 10.46 -0.28
C GLY A 42 14.75 9.19 -0.04
N ASN A 43 15.41 8.09 0.31
CA ASN A 43 14.70 6.87 0.70
C ASN A 43 14.65 6.80 2.22
N ASP A 44 13.55 7.25 2.77
CA ASP A 44 13.40 7.49 4.19
C ASP A 44 12.79 6.32 4.93
N ARG A 45 13.05 6.28 6.24
CA ARG A 45 12.38 5.37 7.17
C ARG A 45 11.69 6.20 8.23
N ILE A 46 10.37 6.15 8.24
CA ILE A 46 9.54 6.97 9.12
C ILE A 46 8.74 6.05 10.02
N ALA A 47 8.82 6.25 11.34
CA ALA A 47 7.98 5.59 12.32
C ALA A 47 7.24 6.65 13.13
N GLY A 48 5.90 6.63 13.10
CA GLY A 48 5.04 7.47 13.92
C GLY A 48 5.19 7.10 15.38
N GLY A 49 4.53 6.03 15.82
CA GLY A 49 4.78 5.44 17.13
C GLY A 49 3.47 5.15 17.84
N ILE A 50 3.20 5.80 18.96
CA ILE A 50 1.93 5.61 19.67
C ILE A 50 1.18 6.93 19.66
N GLY A 51 0.00 6.92 19.05
CA GLY A 51 -0.88 8.07 18.95
C GLY A 51 -1.27 8.34 17.49
N PRO A 52 -2.24 9.24 17.25
CA PRO A 52 -2.63 9.63 15.90
C PRO A 52 -1.55 10.48 15.24
N ASP A 53 -0.84 9.90 14.27
CA ASP A 53 0.30 10.54 13.62
C ASP A 53 0.00 11.05 12.20
N GLN A 54 0.70 12.09 11.76
CA GLN A 54 0.73 12.57 10.38
C GLN A 54 2.11 12.28 9.76
N LEU A 55 2.16 11.30 8.85
CA LEU A 55 3.41 10.80 8.28
C LEU A 55 3.46 11.05 6.77
N ASN A 56 4.53 11.67 6.28
CA ASN A 56 4.73 11.95 4.86
C ASN A 56 6.11 11.48 4.38
N GLY A 57 6.14 10.53 3.45
CA GLY A 57 7.39 10.07 2.79
C GLY A 57 8.03 11.16 1.93
N SER A 58 7.19 11.95 1.24
CA SER A 58 7.58 12.94 0.24
C SER A 58 8.14 12.36 -1.05
N GLY A 59 9.46 12.27 -1.24
CA GLY A 59 10.03 11.92 -2.54
C GLY A 59 11.14 10.90 -2.42
N GLY A 60 10.95 9.75 -3.05
CA GLY A 60 11.88 8.62 -3.04
C GLY A 60 11.14 7.36 -2.64
N ASN A 61 11.85 6.25 -2.42
CA ASN A 61 11.21 4.98 -2.10
C ASN A 61 11.18 4.78 -0.59
N ASP A 62 10.10 5.22 0.03
CA ASP A 62 10.04 5.35 1.48
C ASP A 62 9.52 4.09 2.19
N ARG A 63 9.86 3.98 3.47
CA ARG A 63 9.25 2.99 4.38
C ARG A 63 8.59 3.71 5.53
N VAL A 64 7.27 3.70 5.55
CA VAL A 64 6.47 4.42 6.55
C VAL A 64 5.73 3.42 7.44
N PHE A 65 5.89 3.58 8.75
CA PHE A 65 5.29 2.75 9.79
C PHE A 65 4.41 3.63 10.69
N GLY A 66 3.08 3.50 10.57
CA GLY A 66 2.10 4.18 11.44
C GLY A 66 2.17 3.67 12.88
N ASN A 67 2.39 2.37 13.06
CA ASN A 67 2.43 1.68 14.36
C ASN A 67 1.06 1.73 15.07
N GLN A 68 0.91 2.36 16.22
CA GLN A 68 -0.33 2.32 16.99
C GLN A 68 -1.03 3.67 16.97
N GLY A 69 -2.18 3.76 16.30
CA GLY A 69 -2.90 5.02 16.22
C GLY A 69 -3.82 5.09 15.01
N ASP A 70 -4.61 6.16 14.96
CA ASP A 70 -5.34 6.53 13.75
C ASP A 70 -4.48 7.50 12.96
N ASP A 71 -3.70 6.99 12.01
CA ASP A 71 -2.68 7.79 11.32
C ASP A 71 -3.16 8.35 9.98
N GLY A 72 -2.67 9.53 9.63
CA GLY A 72 -2.72 10.08 8.28
C GLY A 72 -1.38 9.86 7.57
N ILE A 73 -1.33 8.92 6.63
CA ILE A 73 -0.09 8.59 5.91
C ILE A 73 -0.16 9.05 4.46
N PHE A 74 0.89 9.74 4.02
CA PHE A 74 1.11 10.21 2.65
C PHE A 74 2.39 9.58 2.12
N GLY A 75 2.27 8.62 1.18
CA GLY A 75 3.45 8.02 0.52
C GLY A 75 4.12 8.99 -0.45
N SER A 76 3.31 9.79 -1.15
CA SER A 76 3.75 10.79 -2.12
C SER A 76 4.45 10.17 -3.35
N GLN A 77 5.65 10.62 -3.74
CA GLN A 77 6.31 10.19 -4.98
C GLN A 77 7.30 9.05 -4.72
N GLY A 78 7.18 7.96 -5.47
CA GLY A 78 8.12 6.85 -5.44
C GLY A 78 7.39 5.52 -5.30
N ASP A 79 8.16 4.45 -5.11
CA ASP A 79 7.65 3.12 -4.80
C ASP A 79 7.71 2.90 -3.29
N ASP A 80 6.70 3.38 -2.58
CA ASP A 80 6.70 3.34 -1.11
C ASP A 80 6.21 2.00 -0.57
N VAL A 81 6.68 1.68 0.64
CA VAL A 81 6.16 0.60 1.47
C VAL A 81 5.56 1.20 2.72
N VAL A 82 4.25 1.05 2.89
CA VAL A 82 3.53 1.56 4.06
C VAL A 82 2.96 0.42 4.89
N LEU A 83 3.27 0.45 6.19
CA LEU A 83 2.69 -0.39 7.22
C LEU A 83 1.88 0.51 8.17
N MET A 84 0.55 0.51 8.03
CA MET A 84 -0.31 1.37 8.85
C MET A 84 -0.32 0.96 10.34
N GLY A 85 -0.10 -0.31 10.64
CA GLY A 85 -0.15 -0.82 12.01
C GLY A 85 -1.59 -0.95 12.54
N SER A 86 -1.80 -0.75 13.84
CA SER A 86 -3.09 -0.94 14.50
C SER A 86 -3.86 0.38 14.59
N GLY A 87 -5.13 0.37 14.18
CA GLY A 87 -6.00 1.54 14.22
C GLY A 87 -6.78 1.68 12.92
N THR A 88 -7.39 2.83 12.73
CA THR A 88 -8.14 3.23 11.53
C THR A 88 -7.38 4.30 10.76
N SER A 89 -6.19 3.94 10.26
CA SER A 89 -5.34 4.85 9.51
C SER A 89 -5.84 5.07 8.07
N SER A 90 -5.59 6.26 7.54
CA SER A 90 -5.86 6.63 6.15
C SER A 90 -4.53 6.73 5.39
N LEU A 91 -4.47 6.16 4.19
CA LEU A 91 -3.31 6.25 3.31
C LEU A 91 -3.68 6.92 1.98
N LEU A 92 -2.96 7.97 1.62
CA LEU A 92 -3.06 8.64 0.32
C LEU A 92 -1.73 8.52 -0.43
N SER A 93 -1.72 7.78 -1.54
CA SER A 93 -0.57 7.78 -2.46
C SER A 93 -0.95 7.33 -3.88
N PRO A 94 -0.35 7.93 -4.93
CA PRO A 94 -0.52 7.51 -6.32
C PRO A 94 0.23 6.22 -6.69
N SER A 95 1.29 5.84 -5.97
CA SER A 95 2.03 4.58 -6.18
C SER A 95 2.63 4.11 -4.87
N THR A 96 1.91 3.27 -4.14
CA THR A 96 2.42 2.70 -2.89
C THR A 96 2.04 1.23 -2.81
N THR A 97 3.01 0.42 -2.41
CA THR A 97 2.75 -0.95 -1.98
C THR A 97 2.29 -0.91 -0.52
N VAL A 98 0.99 -1.11 -0.31
CA VAL A 98 0.40 -1.16 1.03
C VAL A 98 0.56 -2.57 1.60
N ILE A 99 1.28 -2.69 2.71
CA ILE A 99 1.34 -3.94 3.47
C ILE A 99 0.34 -3.82 4.63
N LEU A 100 -0.82 -4.45 4.47
CA LEU A 100 -1.82 -4.55 5.53
C LEU A 100 -1.43 -5.70 6.46
N GLU A 101 -0.91 -5.39 7.65
CA GLU A 101 -0.74 -6.41 8.69
C GLU A 101 -2.09 -6.68 9.35
N VAL A 102 -2.77 -7.74 8.89
CA VAL A 102 -4.06 -8.15 9.45
C VAL A 102 -3.83 -8.81 10.81
N THR A 103 -3.93 -8.02 11.89
CA THR A 103 -3.73 -8.49 13.28
C THR A 103 -5.01 -9.01 13.95
N ARG A 104 -6.16 -9.02 13.27
CA ARG A 104 -7.41 -9.60 13.79
C ARG A 104 -8.03 -10.58 12.79
N SER A 105 -8.29 -11.78 13.29
CA SER A 105 -8.61 -13.03 12.60
C SER A 105 -9.93 -13.08 11.83
N THR A 106 -10.37 -12.00 11.20
CA THR A 106 -11.44 -12.04 10.21
C THR A 106 -11.02 -11.20 9.02
N VAL A 107 -10.51 -11.89 7.99
CA VAL A 107 -10.35 -11.32 6.65
C VAL A 107 -11.76 -11.07 6.09
N ASP A 108 -12.38 -9.96 6.46
CA ASP A 108 -13.64 -9.53 5.87
C ASP A 108 -13.33 -8.74 4.58
N GLN A 109 -13.18 -9.51 3.50
CA GLN A 109 -13.06 -9.08 2.11
C GLN A 109 -11.81 -8.25 1.72
N VAL A 110 -10.89 -8.93 1.02
CA VAL A 110 -9.99 -8.26 0.06
C VAL A 110 -10.81 -7.96 -1.20
N ARG A 111 -11.28 -6.71 -1.35
CA ARG A 111 -11.87 -6.26 -2.62
C ARG A 111 -10.77 -5.77 -3.55
N HIS A 112 -10.43 -6.58 -4.56
CA HIS A 112 -9.67 -6.12 -5.71
C HIS A 112 -10.53 -5.20 -6.59
N THR A 113 -10.13 -3.95 -6.79
CA THR A 113 -10.60 -3.13 -7.92
C THR A 113 -9.73 -3.38 -9.15
N GLN A 114 -9.78 -4.60 -9.71
CA GLN A 114 -9.17 -4.82 -11.02
C GLN A 114 -10.09 -4.30 -12.14
N GLY A 115 -9.87 -3.04 -12.50
CA GLY A 115 -10.28 -2.47 -13.77
C GLY A 115 -9.29 -2.77 -14.89
N ILE A 116 -8.98 -4.04 -15.19
CA ILE A 116 -8.35 -4.41 -16.46
C ILE A 116 -9.10 -5.61 -17.03
N ARG A 117 -10.01 -5.32 -17.98
CA ARG A 117 -10.67 -6.35 -18.80
C ARG A 117 -9.62 -7.00 -19.69
N GLY A 118 -9.11 -8.17 -19.27
CA GLY A 118 -8.40 -9.06 -20.18
C GLY A 118 -9.29 -9.47 -21.36
N PRO A 119 -8.71 -9.78 -22.54
CA PRO A 119 -9.49 -10.22 -23.70
C PRO A 119 -10.23 -11.51 -23.36
N GLY A 120 -11.55 -11.50 -23.59
CA GLY A 120 -12.46 -12.58 -23.19
C GLY A 120 -12.07 -13.95 -23.76
N PRO A 121 -12.56 -15.04 -23.15
CA PRO A 121 -12.21 -16.40 -23.54
C PRO A 121 -12.58 -16.67 -25.01
N PRO A 122 -11.77 -17.45 -25.76
CA PRO A 122 -12.08 -17.78 -27.14
C PRO A 122 -13.39 -18.54 -27.19
N ARG A 123 -14.35 -18.01 -27.96
CA ARG A 123 -15.62 -18.68 -28.25
C ARG A 123 -15.33 -19.95 -29.05
N LEU A 124 -15.40 -21.11 -28.40
CA LEU A 124 -15.46 -22.41 -29.07
C LEU A 124 -16.67 -22.40 -30.02
N GLY A 125 -16.39 -22.28 -31.31
CA GLY A 125 -17.38 -22.36 -32.37
C GLY A 125 -18.09 -23.70 -32.31
N ARG A 126 -19.40 -23.68 -32.02
CA ARG A 126 -20.25 -24.87 -32.17
C ARG A 126 -20.29 -25.24 -33.64
N ARG A 127 -19.43 -26.18 -34.06
CA ARG A 127 -19.50 -26.82 -35.37
C ARG A 127 -20.81 -27.60 -35.45
N ARG A 128 -21.74 -27.08 -36.25
CA ARG A 128 -22.97 -27.77 -36.66
C ARG A 128 -22.56 -28.97 -37.52
N LEU A 129 -22.75 -30.19 -37.03
CA LEU A 129 -22.85 -31.36 -37.90
C LEU A 129 -24.31 -31.53 -38.30
N ARG A 130 -24.64 -30.99 -39.49
CA ARG A 130 -25.76 -31.47 -40.28
C ARG A 130 -25.30 -32.78 -40.91
N GLN A 131 -26.00 -33.89 -40.66
CA GLN A 131 -26.20 -34.87 -41.72
C GLN A 131 -27.64 -35.38 -41.68
N ARG A 132 -28.24 -35.30 -42.86
CA ARG A 132 -29.59 -35.67 -43.23
C ARG A 132 -29.42 -36.86 -44.18
N GLN A 133 -30.42 -37.75 -44.18
CA GLN A 133 -30.78 -38.75 -45.21
C GLN A 133 -30.35 -40.22 -44.98
N ARG A 134 -31.36 -40.99 -44.54
CA ARG A 134 -31.99 -42.14 -45.22
C ARG A 134 -31.22 -43.45 -45.45
N GLN A 135 -31.80 -44.49 -44.82
CA GLN A 135 -32.30 -45.75 -45.39
C GLN A 135 -31.34 -46.61 -46.22
N ARG A 136 -31.04 -47.82 -45.72
CA ARG A 136 -30.96 -49.05 -46.54
C ARG A 136 -31.21 -50.28 -45.68
N TRP A 137 -32.12 -51.11 -46.17
CA TRP A 137 -32.48 -52.45 -45.72
C TRP A 137 -31.30 -53.45 -45.84
N CYS A 138 -31.25 -54.48 -44.98
CA CYS A 138 -31.46 -55.89 -45.36
C CYS A 138 -31.36 -56.83 -44.15
N ARG A 139 -32.18 -57.89 -44.22
CA ARG A 139 -32.38 -59.01 -43.29
C ARG A 139 -31.12 -59.90 -43.14
N CYS A 140 -31.04 -60.61 -42.02
CA CYS A 140 -31.11 -62.07 -42.01
C CYS A 140 -32.14 -62.49 -40.93
#